data_AF-A0A2G2G8S1-F1
#
_entry.id   AF-A0A2G2G8S1-F1
#
_cell.length_a   1.000
_cell.length_b   1.000
_cell.length_c   1.000
_cell.angle_alpha   90.00
_cell.angle_beta   90.00
_cell.angle_gamma   90.00
#
_symmetry.space_group_name_H-M   'P 1'
#
loop_
_entity.id
_entity.type
_entity.pdbx_description
1 polymer ?
#
loop_
_entity_poly.entity_id
_entity_poly.type
_entity_poly.pdbx_seq_one_letter_code
_entity_poly.pdbx_strand_id
1 'polypeptide(L)'
;MGFENFDFSTYASIADQLLMDVAFKIQLTPSDYKEATQNYEAVSSYVDGSGSLLEGKVIIIYPSGSFGIGAPILGKIKAHKHDIDVVIELDLPENSDPEWVLTILERSLDRGPGSRYHKMVKRNSRCITITYADGHTLDVMPVVRRANILTERVSQLFHWKKETRESYHKDVNPKGFTKHFKSRVGTNDIFMERFGSHRLALLAKAETEDFPEFESLDRKSPRIVALQLIKRARDVSYRSNKSSRKRKPPSVIKAGLALEAGPILSPSLSQELLNVATHIRDTILQCERTGVLLDVRNVSYRPDCFTDRWPSNNSDQSTFRKDLDSLIMDINVLRSTTDVEKQNEILVRLFGETAATHAIKTYSKRLGEARAAGRTIVGVGGSVSVAPNVYPSVPKRTNFGSQ
;
A
#
# COMPACT_ATOMS: atom_id res chain seq x y z
N MET A 1 25.85 -5.59 -5.08
CA MET A 1 26.16 -4.44 -4.20
C MET A 1 25.39 -4.62 -2.91
N GLY A 2 26.10 -4.65 -1.79
CA GLY A 2 25.54 -5.02 -0.49
C GLY A 2 24.50 -4.04 0.00
N PHE A 3 23.47 -4.56 0.65
CA PHE A 3 22.51 -3.77 1.42
C PHE A 3 23.29 -3.02 2.51
N GLU A 4 23.42 -1.70 2.37
CA GLU A 4 23.92 -0.85 3.45
C GLU A 4 23.02 -1.06 4.67
N ASN A 5 23.65 -1.35 5.81
CA ASN A 5 22.97 -1.50 7.09
C ASN A 5 22.28 -0.17 7.42
N PHE A 6 20.97 -0.11 7.22
CA PHE A 6 20.18 1.04 7.62
C PHE A 6 20.18 1.15 9.15
N ASP A 7 20.66 2.27 9.67
CA ASP A 7 20.81 2.45 11.11
C ASP A 7 19.50 2.94 11.75
N PHE A 8 18.60 1.98 11.99
CA PHE A 8 17.35 2.20 12.74
C PHE A 8 17.60 2.58 14.22
N SER A 9 18.85 2.69 14.71
CA SER A 9 19.13 3.12 16.10
C SER A 9 18.77 4.59 16.38
N THR A 10 18.40 5.35 15.35
CA THR A 10 17.89 6.72 15.45
C THR A 10 16.43 6.79 15.91
N TYR A 11 15.69 5.68 15.91
CA TYR A 11 14.31 5.64 16.43
C TYR A 11 14.28 5.46 17.95
N ALA A 12 13.49 6.32 18.61
CA ALA A 12 13.54 6.51 20.06
C ALA A 12 13.07 5.30 20.89
N SER A 13 12.29 4.38 20.34
CA SER A 13 11.72 3.24 21.08
C SER A 13 11.98 1.88 20.42
N ILE A 14 12.05 0.82 21.23
CA ILE A 14 12.16 -0.57 20.76
C ILE A 14 10.98 -0.91 19.84
N ALA A 15 9.77 -0.46 20.19
CA ALA A 15 8.58 -0.66 19.37
C ALA A 15 8.72 -0.05 17.98
N ASP A 16 9.22 1.18 17.87
CA ASP A 16 9.45 1.83 16.57
C ASP A 16 10.50 1.06 15.76
N GLN A 17 11.58 0.60 16.37
CA GLN A 17 12.60 -0.19 15.69
C GLN A 17 12.06 -1.52 15.16
N LEU A 18 11.23 -2.23 15.95
CA LEU A 18 10.57 -3.46 15.53
C LEU A 18 9.56 -3.21 14.40
N LEU A 19 8.76 -2.14 14.50
CA LEU A 19 7.81 -1.76 13.45
C LEU A 19 8.51 -1.34 12.15
N MET A 20 9.66 -0.68 12.24
CA MET A 20 10.49 -0.36 11.07
C MET A 20 11.06 -1.61 10.42
N ASP A 21 11.54 -2.60 11.19
CA ASP A 21 12.02 -3.87 10.62
C ASP A 21 10.87 -4.66 9.97
N VAL A 22 9.68 -4.65 10.57
CA VAL A 22 8.47 -5.21 9.95
C VAL A 22 8.16 -4.48 8.65
N ALA A 23 8.14 -3.15 8.68
CA ALA A 23 7.87 -2.31 7.53
C ALA A 23 8.85 -2.60 6.39
N PHE A 24 10.15 -2.67 6.70
CA PHE A 24 11.21 -3.05 5.77
C PHE A 24 10.92 -4.41 5.13
N LYS A 25 10.53 -5.40 5.94
CA LYS A 25 10.30 -6.76 5.43
C LYS A 25 9.06 -6.89 4.54
N ILE A 26 8.09 -5.98 4.66
CA ILE A 26 6.89 -5.97 3.81
C ILE A 26 7.01 -5.06 2.59
N GLN A 27 8.09 -4.27 2.47
CA GLN A 27 8.35 -3.47 1.28
C GLN A 27 8.70 -4.35 0.07
N LEU A 28 8.44 -3.82 -1.11
CA LEU A 28 9.04 -4.29 -2.34
C LEU A 28 10.52 -3.92 -2.36
N THR A 29 11.35 -4.81 -2.89
CA THR A 29 12.78 -4.59 -3.14
C THR A 29 12.99 -3.78 -4.43
N PRO A 30 14.20 -3.24 -4.68
CA PRO A 30 14.52 -2.61 -5.96
C PRO A 30 14.29 -3.54 -7.16
N SER A 31 14.56 -4.83 -7.01
CA SER A 31 14.28 -5.83 -8.05
C SER A 31 12.78 -5.99 -8.30
N ASP A 32 11.97 -6.03 -7.24
CA ASP A 32 10.50 -6.11 -7.37
C ASP A 32 9.94 -4.88 -8.11
N TYR A 33 10.48 -3.67 -7.84
CA TYR A 33 10.09 -2.46 -8.58
C TYR A 33 10.53 -2.45 -10.04
N LYS A 34 11.74 -2.96 -10.32
CA LYS A 34 12.21 -3.11 -11.70
C LYS A 34 11.29 -4.04 -12.48
N GLU A 35 10.91 -5.17 -11.88
CA GLU A 35 9.96 -6.10 -12.48
C GLU A 35 8.58 -5.46 -12.68
N ALA A 36 8.06 -4.74 -11.69
CA ALA A 36 6.79 -4.03 -11.80
C ALA A 36 6.78 -3.02 -12.94
N THR A 37 7.88 -2.26 -13.08
CA THR A 37 8.08 -1.29 -14.16
C THR A 37 8.08 -1.99 -15.53
N GLN A 38 8.85 -3.08 -15.65
CA GLN A 38 8.90 -3.87 -16.88
C GLN A 38 7.53 -4.44 -17.24
N ASN A 39 6.77 -4.96 -16.26
CA ASN A 39 5.43 -5.50 -16.46
C ASN A 39 4.41 -4.42 -16.83
N TYR A 40 4.57 -3.20 -16.30
CA TYR A 40 3.76 -2.05 -16.68
C TYR A 40 4.04 -1.61 -18.12
N GLU A 41 5.30 -1.29 -18.47
CA GLU A 41 5.70 -0.85 -19.81
C GLU A 41 5.32 -1.87 -20.89
N ALA A 42 5.48 -3.14 -20.54
CA ALA A 42 5.04 -4.31 -21.28
C ALA A 42 3.56 -4.29 -21.65
N VAL A 43 2.69 -4.09 -20.67
CA VAL A 43 1.24 -4.04 -20.90
C VAL A 43 0.88 -2.78 -21.67
N SER A 44 1.48 -1.64 -21.31
CA SER A 44 1.22 -0.35 -21.97
C SER A 44 1.52 -0.40 -23.46
N SER A 45 2.67 -0.98 -23.84
CA SER A 45 3.05 -1.14 -25.24
C SER A 45 2.21 -2.19 -25.99
N TYR A 46 1.75 -3.22 -25.28
CA TYR A 46 1.02 -4.32 -25.88
C TYR A 46 -0.46 -4.01 -26.10
N VAL A 47 -1.13 -3.33 -25.16
CA VAL A 47 -2.59 -3.13 -25.23
C VAL A 47 -3.02 -2.21 -26.38
N ASP A 48 -2.17 -1.27 -26.79
CA ASP A 48 -2.38 -0.38 -27.96
C ASP A 48 -1.58 -0.83 -29.21
N GLY A 49 -0.83 -1.93 -29.10
CA GLY A 49 0.06 -2.39 -30.17
C GLY A 49 -0.68 -3.10 -31.31
N SER A 50 -0.04 -3.17 -32.49
CA SER A 50 -0.62 -3.72 -33.71
C SER A 50 -1.33 -5.06 -33.52
N GLY A 51 -2.55 -5.18 -34.05
CA GLY A 51 -3.41 -6.35 -33.88
C GLY A 51 -4.23 -6.35 -32.59
N SER A 52 -4.21 -5.26 -31.82
CA SER A 52 -5.14 -5.01 -30.72
C SER A 52 -6.51 -4.55 -31.24
N LEU A 53 -7.60 -4.91 -30.56
CA LEU A 53 -8.92 -4.31 -30.83
C LEU A 53 -9.01 -2.86 -30.34
N LEU A 54 -8.05 -2.46 -29.50
CA LEU A 54 -7.86 -1.12 -28.95
C LEU A 54 -6.73 -0.35 -29.65
N GLU A 55 -6.14 -0.87 -30.73
CA GLU A 55 -5.10 -0.17 -31.51
C GLU A 55 -5.61 1.22 -31.95
N GLY A 56 -4.89 2.26 -31.54
CA GLY A 56 -5.23 3.66 -31.83
C GLY A 56 -6.40 4.20 -31.01
N LYS A 57 -6.91 3.46 -30.02
CA LYS A 57 -8.02 3.88 -29.14
C LYS A 57 -7.57 4.14 -27.71
N VAL A 58 -6.29 4.00 -27.41
CA VAL A 58 -5.78 4.28 -26.07
C VAL A 58 -5.29 5.73 -26.03
N ILE A 59 -5.92 6.55 -25.17
CA ILE A 59 -5.57 7.96 -25.01
C ILE A 59 -4.37 8.07 -24.06
N ILE A 60 -4.52 7.54 -22.85
CA ILE A 60 -3.45 7.52 -21.85
C ILE A 60 -3.46 6.24 -21.03
N ILE A 61 -2.28 5.82 -20.58
CA ILE A 61 -2.09 4.76 -19.59
C ILE A 61 -1.33 5.33 -18.40
N TYR A 62 -1.78 5.08 -17.18
CA TYR A 62 -1.07 5.53 -15.99
C TYR A 62 -1.19 4.57 -14.79
N PRO A 63 -0.16 4.51 -13.93
CA PRO A 63 -0.18 3.74 -12.69
C PRO A 63 -1.15 4.36 -11.68
N SER A 64 -1.80 3.51 -10.88
CA SER A 64 -2.80 3.91 -9.89
C SER A 64 -2.64 3.09 -8.60
N GLY A 65 -3.64 3.18 -7.73
CA GLY A 65 -3.73 2.37 -6.52
C GLY A 65 -2.52 2.56 -5.61
N SER A 66 -1.97 1.45 -5.12
CA SER A 66 -0.94 1.52 -4.08
C SER A 66 0.42 2.01 -4.57
N PHE A 67 0.80 1.71 -5.81
CA PHE A 67 1.99 2.28 -6.44
C PHE A 67 1.81 3.78 -6.68
N GLY A 68 0.62 4.21 -7.16
CA GLY A 68 0.31 5.62 -7.38
C GLY A 68 0.58 6.50 -6.16
N ILE A 69 0.15 6.06 -4.97
CA ILE A 69 0.34 6.78 -3.70
C ILE A 69 1.64 6.45 -2.95
N GLY A 70 2.54 5.64 -3.52
CA GLY A 70 3.81 5.28 -2.89
C GLY A 70 3.69 4.33 -1.69
N ALA A 71 2.58 3.61 -1.56
CA ALA A 71 2.30 2.68 -0.46
C ALA A 71 2.11 1.19 -0.88
N PRO A 72 2.81 0.63 -1.88
CA PRO A 72 2.70 -0.79 -2.20
C PRO A 72 3.28 -1.65 -1.06
N ILE A 73 2.79 -2.89 -0.92
CA ILE A 73 3.34 -3.88 0.02
C ILE A 73 3.37 -5.26 -0.64
N LEU A 74 4.25 -6.15 -0.18
CA LEU A 74 4.22 -7.56 -0.56
C LEU A 74 2.99 -8.26 0.03
N GLY A 75 2.06 -8.70 -0.83
CA GLY A 75 0.90 -9.50 -0.44
C GLY A 75 1.31 -10.85 0.15
N LYS A 76 2.32 -11.49 -0.46
CA LYS A 76 3.00 -12.70 0.05
C LYS A 76 4.50 -12.48 0.12
N ILE A 77 4.99 -12.16 1.33
CA ILE A 77 6.40 -11.83 1.61
C ILE A 77 7.38 -12.88 1.05
N LYS A 78 7.19 -14.18 1.38
CA LYS A 78 8.13 -15.23 0.95
C LYS A 78 8.19 -15.42 -0.58
N ALA A 79 7.11 -15.08 -1.27
CA ALA A 79 6.99 -15.26 -2.72
C ALA A 79 7.09 -13.94 -3.48
N HIS A 80 7.45 -12.84 -2.81
CA HIS A 80 7.59 -11.49 -3.39
C HIS A 80 6.38 -10.95 -4.17
N LYS A 81 5.19 -11.55 -3.99
CA LYS A 81 3.99 -11.19 -4.77
C LYS A 81 3.45 -9.81 -4.42
N HIS A 82 3.17 -9.02 -5.44
CA HIS A 82 2.60 -7.69 -5.40
C HIS A 82 1.59 -7.49 -6.54
N ASP A 83 0.74 -6.47 -6.39
CA ASP A 83 -0.34 -6.15 -7.32
C ASP A 83 -0.11 -4.74 -7.89
N ILE A 84 -0.22 -4.60 -9.21
CA ILE A 84 -0.07 -3.34 -9.94
C ILE A 84 -1.45 -2.91 -10.43
N ASP A 85 -1.89 -1.70 -10.09
CA ASP A 85 -3.12 -1.11 -10.59
C ASP A 85 -2.80 -0.16 -11.75
N VAL A 86 -3.39 -0.38 -12.92
CA VAL A 86 -3.22 0.45 -14.12
C VAL A 86 -4.56 0.99 -14.57
N VAL A 87 -4.62 2.27 -14.91
CA VAL A 87 -5.77 2.86 -15.60
C VAL A 87 -5.44 3.03 -17.07
N ILE A 88 -6.36 2.62 -17.92
CA ILE A 88 -6.30 2.83 -19.37
C ILE A 88 -7.49 3.71 -19.79
N GLU A 89 -7.19 4.93 -20.20
CA GLU A 89 -8.17 5.87 -20.74
C GLU A 89 -8.36 5.56 -22.23
N LEU A 90 -9.59 5.26 -22.62
CA LEU A 90 -9.95 4.84 -23.97
C LEU A 90 -10.73 5.94 -24.70
N ASP A 91 -10.49 6.06 -26.00
CA ASP A 91 -11.30 6.87 -26.92
C ASP A 91 -12.52 6.06 -27.35
N LEU A 92 -13.50 6.01 -26.46
CA LEU A 92 -14.78 5.33 -26.67
C LEU A 92 -15.93 6.25 -26.20
N PRO A 93 -17.16 6.08 -26.74
CA PRO A 93 -18.31 6.83 -26.26
C PRO A 93 -18.57 6.64 -24.75
N GLU A 94 -18.96 7.72 -24.03
CA GLU A 94 -19.30 7.68 -22.60
C GLU A 94 -20.49 6.74 -22.25
N ASN A 95 -21.27 6.29 -23.24
CA ASN A 95 -22.38 5.35 -23.08
C ASN A 95 -22.04 3.93 -23.56
N SER A 96 -20.76 3.63 -23.79
CA SER A 96 -20.31 2.30 -24.24
C SER A 96 -20.70 1.21 -23.23
N ASP A 97 -21.27 0.11 -23.70
CA ASP A 97 -21.72 -0.96 -22.82
C ASP A 97 -20.56 -1.54 -21.96
N PRO A 98 -20.70 -1.61 -20.62
CA PRO A 98 -19.65 -2.13 -19.74
C PRO A 98 -19.18 -3.56 -20.04
N GLU A 99 -20.07 -4.47 -20.47
CA GLU A 99 -19.71 -5.84 -20.85
C GLU A 99 -18.83 -5.84 -22.09
N TRP A 100 -19.21 -5.04 -23.08
CA TRP A 100 -18.47 -4.87 -24.32
C TRP A 100 -17.09 -4.26 -24.08
N VAL A 101 -16.98 -3.19 -23.29
CA VAL A 101 -15.67 -2.55 -22.99
C VAL A 101 -14.72 -3.52 -22.30
N LEU A 102 -15.19 -4.27 -21.30
CA LEU A 102 -14.36 -5.30 -20.66
C LEU A 102 -14.00 -6.44 -21.62
N THR A 103 -14.89 -6.78 -22.57
CA THR A 103 -14.63 -7.81 -23.58
C THR A 103 -13.57 -7.40 -24.59
N ILE A 104 -13.63 -6.17 -25.11
CA ILE A 104 -12.61 -5.70 -26.06
C ILE A 104 -11.26 -5.55 -25.37
N LEU A 105 -11.21 -5.12 -24.10
CA LEU A 105 -9.96 -5.05 -23.35
C LEU A 105 -9.37 -6.45 -23.12
N GLU A 106 -10.20 -7.41 -22.69
CA GLU A 106 -9.77 -8.80 -22.49
C GLU A 106 -9.19 -9.40 -23.79
N ARG A 107 -9.88 -9.23 -24.92
CA ARG A 107 -9.43 -9.73 -26.24
C ARG A 107 -8.23 -8.97 -26.80
N SER A 108 -8.00 -7.74 -26.38
CA SER A 108 -6.81 -6.96 -26.75
C SER A 108 -5.57 -7.46 -26.01
N LEU A 109 -5.75 -7.99 -24.79
CA LEU A 109 -4.70 -8.59 -23.98
C LEU A 109 -4.47 -10.07 -24.36
N ASP A 110 -5.51 -10.90 -24.32
CA ASP A 110 -5.47 -12.29 -24.80
C ASP A 110 -5.93 -12.35 -26.27
N ARG A 111 -4.96 -12.33 -27.18
CA ARG A 111 -5.18 -12.34 -28.63
C ARG A 111 -5.19 -13.76 -29.21
N GLY A 112 -5.33 -14.78 -28.37
CA GLY A 112 -5.33 -16.19 -28.76
C GLY A 112 -3.97 -16.90 -28.63
N PRO A 113 -3.89 -18.18 -29.03
CA PRO A 113 -2.72 -19.02 -28.84
C PRO A 113 -1.42 -18.42 -29.38
N GLY A 114 -0.34 -18.50 -28.59
CA GLY A 114 0.97 -17.94 -28.93
C GLY A 114 1.11 -16.44 -28.66
N SER A 115 0.03 -15.74 -28.31
CA SER A 115 0.10 -14.34 -27.88
C SER A 115 0.60 -14.20 -26.44
N ARG A 116 1.12 -13.00 -26.11
CA ARG A 116 1.87 -12.76 -24.88
C ARG A 116 1.10 -13.09 -23.59
N TYR A 117 -0.16 -12.68 -23.51
CA TYR A 117 -0.99 -12.83 -22.31
C TYR A 117 -2.04 -13.92 -22.46
N HIS A 118 -1.89 -14.81 -23.45
CA HIS A 118 -2.83 -15.91 -23.67
C HIS A 118 -2.99 -16.78 -22.41
N LYS A 119 -4.23 -16.98 -21.96
CA LYS A 119 -4.57 -17.72 -20.72
C LYS A 119 -3.98 -17.14 -19.42
N MET A 120 -3.44 -15.92 -19.46
CA MET A 120 -2.94 -15.20 -18.28
C MET A 120 -3.96 -14.18 -17.76
N VAL A 121 -5.01 -13.90 -18.54
CA VAL A 121 -6.01 -12.89 -18.21
C VAL A 121 -7.20 -13.46 -17.45
N LYS A 122 -7.76 -12.66 -16.55
CA LYS A 122 -9.03 -12.93 -15.88
C LYS A 122 -9.85 -11.65 -15.85
N ARG A 123 -11.05 -11.71 -16.41
CA ARG A 123 -12.04 -10.64 -16.28
C ARG A 123 -12.58 -10.56 -14.85
N ASN A 124 -12.51 -9.38 -14.25
CA ASN A 124 -13.23 -9.01 -13.03
C ASN A 124 -14.32 -7.99 -13.35
N SER A 125 -15.02 -7.52 -12.31
CA SER A 125 -16.19 -6.67 -12.51
C SER A 125 -15.89 -5.26 -13.04
N ARG A 126 -14.63 -4.79 -12.97
CA ARG A 126 -14.21 -3.43 -13.38
C ARG A 126 -12.85 -3.37 -14.07
N CYS A 127 -12.18 -4.51 -14.23
CA CYS A 127 -10.81 -4.58 -14.76
C CYS A 127 -10.54 -5.97 -15.33
N ILE A 128 -9.46 -6.08 -16.10
CA ILE A 128 -8.86 -7.36 -16.50
C ILE A 128 -7.58 -7.54 -15.70
N THR A 129 -7.47 -8.63 -14.94
CA THR A 129 -6.23 -8.99 -14.23
C THR A 129 -5.36 -9.86 -15.13
N ILE A 130 -4.10 -9.52 -15.28
CA ILE A 130 -3.05 -10.39 -15.82
C ILE A 130 -2.36 -11.05 -14.63
N THR A 131 -2.26 -12.38 -14.62
CA THR A 131 -1.51 -13.14 -13.61
C THR A 131 -0.27 -13.75 -14.25
N TYR A 132 0.90 -13.34 -13.80
CA TYR A 132 2.20 -13.87 -14.24
C TYR A 132 2.49 -15.23 -13.60
N ALA A 133 3.44 -15.99 -14.15
CA ALA A 133 3.72 -17.37 -13.71
C ALA A 133 4.25 -17.45 -12.26
N ASP A 134 4.99 -16.44 -11.82
CA ASP A 134 5.41 -16.23 -10.43
C ASP A 134 4.25 -15.80 -9.51
N GLY A 135 3.13 -15.37 -10.10
CA GLY A 135 1.89 -14.94 -9.49
C GLY A 135 1.87 -13.48 -9.06
N HIS A 136 2.72 -12.63 -9.63
CA HIS A 136 2.46 -11.20 -9.70
C HIS A 136 1.17 -10.93 -10.47
N THR A 137 0.47 -9.86 -10.09
CA THR A 137 -0.77 -9.46 -10.78
C THR A 137 -0.73 -8.02 -11.25
N LEU A 138 -1.33 -7.77 -12.41
CA LEU A 138 -1.52 -6.43 -12.96
C LEU A 138 -2.98 -6.27 -13.36
N ASP A 139 -3.68 -5.34 -12.72
CA ASP A 139 -5.08 -5.01 -12.96
C ASP A 139 -5.18 -3.83 -13.92
N VAL A 140 -5.76 -4.08 -15.11
CA VAL A 140 -6.00 -3.05 -16.12
C VAL A 140 -7.46 -2.59 -16.04
N MET A 141 -7.68 -1.36 -15.55
CA MET A 141 -9.00 -0.75 -15.41
C MET A 141 -9.29 0.19 -16.60
N PRO A 142 -10.22 -0.16 -17.51
CA PRO A 142 -10.63 0.72 -18.60
C PRO A 142 -11.50 1.85 -18.06
N VAL A 143 -11.25 3.06 -18.57
CA VAL A 143 -12.07 4.24 -18.31
C VAL A 143 -12.25 5.07 -19.57
N VAL A 144 -13.27 5.92 -19.60
CA VAL A 144 -13.46 6.97 -20.61
C VAL A 144 -13.48 8.32 -19.92
N ARG A 145 -12.80 9.32 -20.47
CA ARG A 145 -12.76 10.68 -19.90
C ARG A 145 -14.16 11.28 -19.87
N ARG A 146 -14.55 11.92 -18.76
CA ARG A 146 -15.78 12.72 -18.69
C ARG A 146 -15.51 14.13 -19.22
N ALA A 147 -15.80 14.38 -20.49
CA ALA A 147 -15.44 15.65 -21.15
C ALA A 147 -16.16 16.86 -20.54
N ASN A 148 -17.39 16.66 -20.06
CA ASN A 148 -18.22 17.72 -19.49
C ASN A 148 -17.90 18.06 -18.01
N ILE A 149 -16.87 17.45 -17.42
CA ILE A 149 -16.48 17.69 -16.02
C ILE A 149 -15.16 18.47 -15.99
N LEU A 150 -15.22 19.69 -15.42
CA LEU A 150 -14.07 20.59 -15.32
C LEU A 150 -12.91 20.03 -14.48
N THR A 151 -13.21 19.16 -13.51
CA THR A 151 -12.19 18.55 -12.67
C THR A 151 -11.27 17.67 -13.53
N GLU A 152 -9.97 17.95 -13.44
CA GLU A 152 -8.92 17.18 -14.13
C GLU A 152 -9.03 15.69 -13.80
N ARG A 153 -8.87 14.82 -14.80
CA ARG A 153 -8.74 13.37 -14.57
C ARG A 153 -10.04 12.61 -14.28
N VAL A 154 -11.19 13.29 -14.11
CA VAL A 154 -12.46 12.59 -13.90
C VAL A 154 -12.80 11.75 -15.12
N SER A 155 -13.01 10.46 -14.87
CA SER A 155 -13.27 9.45 -15.87
C SER A 155 -14.38 8.53 -15.41
N GLN A 156 -15.07 7.94 -16.36
CA GLN A 156 -16.09 6.95 -16.15
C GLN A 156 -15.46 5.56 -16.14
N LEU A 157 -15.64 4.79 -15.08
CA LEU A 157 -15.33 3.37 -15.07
C LEU A 157 -16.53 2.54 -15.50
N PHE A 158 -16.23 1.34 -16.01
CA PHE A 158 -17.21 0.36 -16.45
C PHE A 158 -17.35 -0.73 -15.39
N HIS A 159 -18.57 -1.00 -14.93
CA HIS A 159 -18.87 -2.13 -14.08
C HIS A 159 -19.78 -3.12 -14.79
N TRP A 160 -19.36 -4.39 -14.85
CA TRP A 160 -20.21 -5.49 -15.27
C TRP A 160 -19.91 -6.75 -14.47
N LYS A 161 -20.95 -7.44 -14.00
CA LYS A 161 -20.80 -8.70 -13.28
C LYS A 161 -21.71 -9.77 -13.86
N LYS A 162 -21.09 -10.81 -14.43
CA LYS A 162 -21.79 -11.89 -15.14
C LYS A 162 -22.84 -12.59 -14.29
N GLU A 163 -22.51 -12.90 -13.04
CA GLU A 163 -23.33 -13.75 -12.17
C GLU A 163 -24.64 -13.05 -11.76
N THR A 164 -24.59 -11.74 -11.56
CA THR A 164 -25.75 -10.94 -11.11
C THR A 164 -26.38 -10.13 -12.24
N ARG A 165 -25.77 -10.10 -13.43
CA ARG A 165 -26.13 -9.24 -14.57
C ARG A 165 -26.12 -7.74 -14.21
N GLU A 166 -25.41 -7.37 -13.16
CA GLU A 166 -25.24 -5.99 -12.73
C GLU A 166 -24.34 -5.26 -13.74
N SER A 167 -24.84 -4.17 -14.33
CA SER A 167 -24.11 -3.37 -15.31
C SER A 167 -24.39 -1.89 -15.09
N TYR A 168 -23.34 -1.08 -14.90
CA TYR A 168 -23.45 0.36 -14.72
C TYR A 168 -22.12 1.08 -14.95
N HIS A 169 -22.22 2.40 -15.04
CA HIS A 169 -21.10 3.32 -15.09
C HIS A 169 -20.90 4.01 -13.74
N LYS A 170 -19.66 4.34 -13.39
CA LYS A 170 -19.37 5.14 -12.20
C LYS A 170 -18.28 6.15 -12.49
N ASP A 171 -18.46 7.38 -12.04
CA ASP A 171 -17.39 8.38 -12.09
C ASP A 171 -16.33 8.13 -11.02
N VAL A 172 -15.07 8.21 -11.44
CA VAL A 172 -13.89 8.07 -10.61
C VAL A 172 -12.84 9.10 -10.95
N ASN A 173 -11.97 9.41 -9.97
CA ASN A 173 -10.81 10.24 -10.22
C ASN A 173 -9.54 9.69 -9.54
N PRO A 174 -8.99 8.55 -10.02
CA PRO A 174 -7.80 7.93 -9.40
C PRO A 174 -6.56 8.82 -9.50
N LYS A 175 -6.42 9.56 -10.61
CA LYS A 175 -5.32 10.50 -10.84
C LYS A 175 -5.38 11.68 -9.87
N GLY A 176 -6.57 12.29 -9.73
CA GLY A 176 -6.82 13.37 -8.79
C GLY A 176 -6.54 12.95 -7.36
N PHE A 177 -7.04 11.78 -6.93
CA PHE A 177 -6.77 11.24 -5.59
C PHE A 177 -5.28 11.04 -5.35
N THR A 178 -4.56 10.47 -6.32
CA THR A 178 -3.11 10.25 -6.23
C THR A 178 -2.35 11.57 -6.06
N LYS A 179 -2.67 12.58 -6.87
CA LYS A 179 -2.08 13.92 -6.80
C LYS A 179 -2.33 14.57 -5.44
N HIS A 180 -3.58 14.51 -4.97
CA HIS A 180 -3.97 15.08 -3.68
C HIS A 180 -3.33 14.34 -2.49
N PHE A 181 -3.23 13.02 -2.55
CA PHE A 181 -2.57 12.23 -1.50
C PHE A 181 -1.09 12.62 -1.40
N LYS A 182 -0.38 12.65 -2.53
CA LYS A 182 1.04 13.05 -2.59
C LYS A 182 1.26 14.48 -2.07
N SER A 183 0.41 15.43 -2.44
CA SER A 183 0.55 16.82 -2.00
C SER A 183 0.30 17.03 -0.51
N ARG A 184 -0.39 16.09 0.17
CA ARG A 184 -0.75 16.19 1.59
C ARG A 184 0.18 15.40 2.50
N VAL A 185 0.70 14.27 2.01
CA VAL A 185 1.49 13.35 2.82
C VAL A 185 2.99 13.67 2.77
N GLY A 186 3.41 14.54 1.84
CA GLY A 186 4.74 15.17 1.80
C GLY A 186 5.86 14.14 1.79
N THR A 187 6.40 13.81 0.62
CA THR A 187 7.81 13.41 0.54
C THR A 187 8.64 14.63 0.89
N ASN A 188 9.46 14.55 1.94
CA ASN A 188 10.32 15.63 2.46
C ASN A 188 10.71 16.67 1.38
N ASP A 189 10.38 17.94 1.62
CA ASP A 189 10.35 19.04 0.63
C ASP A 189 11.68 19.31 -0.12
N ILE A 190 12.80 18.71 0.30
CA ILE A 190 14.11 18.83 -0.35
C ILE A 190 14.18 18.05 -1.69
N PHE A 191 13.24 17.12 -1.96
CA PHE A 191 13.39 16.17 -3.07
C PHE A 191 12.67 16.57 -4.37
N MET A 192 11.54 17.31 -4.29
CA MET A 192 10.78 17.74 -5.49
C MET A 192 11.56 18.69 -6.40
N GLU A 193 12.52 19.44 -5.84
CA GLU A 193 13.33 20.42 -6.57
C GLU A 193 14.42 19.77 -7.45
N ARG A 194 14.77 18.49 -7.23
CA ARG A 194 15.88 17.81 -7.95
C ARG A 194 15.47 16.96 -9.15
N PHE A 195 14.19 16.57 -9.29
CA PHE A 195 13.75 15.59 -10.30
C PHE A 195 12.66 16.11 -11.25
N GLY A 196 12.36 17.41 -11.22
CA GLY A 196 11.48 18.07 -12.17
C GLY A 196 12.09 18.19 -13.56
N SER A 197 12.39 17.09 -14.23
CA SER A 197 12.73 17.08 -15.65
C SER A 197 11.52 16.65 -16.46
N HIS A 198 10.77 17.63 -16.96
CA HIS A 198 9.76 17.44 -17.99
C HIS A 198 10.45 16.85 -19.23
N ARG A 199 10.22 15.56 -19.52
CA ARG A 199 10.49 15.00 -20.84
C ARG A 199 9.19 15.02 -21.63
N LEU A 200 8.99 16.11 -22.37
CA LEU A 200 8.07 16.14 -23.50
C LEU A 200 8.63 15.19 -24.57
N ALA A 201 7.89 14.14 -24.91
CA ALA A 201 8.14 13.36 -26.12
C ALA A 201 6.85 13.33 -26.94
N LEU A 202 6.77 14.21 -27.94
CA LEU A 202 5.85 14.06 -29.06
C LEU A 202 6.25 12.83 -29.86
N LEU A 203 5.33 11.88 -30.04
CA LEU A 203 5.17 11.00 -31.20
C LEU A 203 3.78 10.34 -31.08
N ALA A 204 3.04 10.22 -32.18
CA ALA A 204 1.67 9.71 -32.24
C ALA A 204 1.57 8.22 -31.86
N LYS A 205 1.53 7.95 -30.55
CA LYS A 205 1.19 6.71 -29.83
C LYS A 205 0.49 7.12 -28.52
N ALA A 206 -0.30 6.24 -27.91
CA ALA A 206 -0.94 6.51 -26.63
C ALA A 206 0.01 7.15 -25.61
N GLU A 207 -0.41 8.22 -24.94
CA GLU A 207 0.39 8.81 -23.85
C GLU A 207 0.56 7.73 -22.77
N THR A 208 1.79 7.43 -22.36
CA THR A 208 2.04 6.52 -21.23
C THR A 208 2.79 7.32 -20.18
N GLU A 209 2.22 7.44 -18.99
CA GLU A 209 2.92 8.06 -17.88
C GLU A 209 4.01 7.10 -17.35
N ASP A 210 5.12 7.66 -16.89
CA ASP A 210 6.18 6.86 -16.28
C ASP A 210 5.66 6.13 -15.02
N PHE A 211 6.16 4.91 -14.81
CA PHE A 211 5.89 4.17 -13.59
C PHE A 211 6.55 4.87 -12.38
N PRO A 212 5.97 4.84 -11.16
CA PRO A 212 6.55 5.55 -10.03
C PRO A 212 7.91 4.97 -9.66
N GLU A 213 8.90 5.83 -9.42
CA GLU A 213 10.25 5.42 -9.03
C GLU A 213 10.27 4.67 -7.69
N PHE A 214 11.28 3.80 -7.54
CA PHE A 214 11.55 3.15 -6.27
C PHE A 214 11.94 4.19 -5.21
N GLU A 215 11.23 4.15 -4.09
CA GLU A 215 11.53 4.95 -2.92
C GLU A 215 11.89 4.04 -1.75
N SER A 216 13.10 4.23 -1.21
CA SER A 216 13.58 3.52 -0.04
C SER A 216 12.79 3.91 1.21
N LEU A 217 12.70 2.98 2.18
CA LEU A 217 11.84 3.13 3.35
C LEU A 217 12.15 4.39 4.18
N ASP A 218 13.41 4.80 4.22
CA ASP A 218 13.92 5.96 4.95
C ASP A 218 13.48 7.31 4.38
N ARG A 219 13.04 7.32 3.12
CA ARG A 219 12.51 8.51 2.44
C ARG A 219 11.00 8.62 2.57
N LYS A 220 10.33 7.55 3.00
CA LYS A 220 8.88 7.52 3.17
C LYS A 220 8.44 8.32 4.38
N SER A 221 7.40 9.12 4.19
CA SER A 221 6.67 9.75 5.29
C SER A 221 6.16 8.68 6.28
N PRO A 222 6.23 8.91 7.60
CA PRO A 222 5.67 7.99 8.61
C PRO A 222 4.21 7.60 8.33
N ARG A 223 3.41 8.52 7.75
CA ARG A 223 2.02 8.28 7.35
C ARG A 223 1.89 7.18 6.30
N ILE A 224 2.81 7.13 5.33
CA ILE A 224 2.87 6.08 4.30
C ILE A 224 3.22 4.74 4.96
N VAL A 225 4.23 4.73 5.83
CA VAL A 225 4.67 3.51 6.52
C VAL A 225 3.57 2.97 7.45
N ALA A 226 2.90 3.83 8.20
CA ALA A 226 1.73 3.49 9.00
C ALA A 226 0.61 2.88 8.14
N LEU A 227 0.30 3.48 6.99
CA LEU A 227 -0.68 2.94 6.05
C LEU A 227 -0.30 1.54 5.54
N GLN A 228 0.98 1.31 5.24
CA GLN A 228 1.49 0.00 4.82
C GLN A 228 1.35 -1.05 5.93
N LEU A 229 1.65 -0.70 7.18
CA LEU A 229 1.46 -1.57 8.35
C LEU A 229 -0.03 -1.90 8.57
N ILE A 230 -0.93 -0.92 8.48
CA ILE A 230 -2.39 -1.16 8.59
C ILE A 230 -2.88 -2.08 7.46
N LYS A 231 -2.41 -1.86 6.21
CA LYS A 231 -2.73 -2.74 5.08
C LYS A 231 -2.29 -4.18 5.36
N ARG A 232 -1.08 -4.36 5.88
CA ARG A 232 -0.55 -5.67 6.25
C ARG A 232 -1.36 -6.34 7.36
N ALA A 233 -1.66 -5.61 8.43
CA ALA A 233 -2.47 -6.11 9.53
C ALA A 233 -3.85 -6.58 9.06
N ARG A 234 -4.50 -5.79 8.22
CA ARG A 234 -5.74 -6.16 7.53
C ARG A 234 -5.57 -7.42 6.68
N ASP A 235 -4.49 -7.55 5.93
CA ASP A 235 -4.25 -8.74 5.11
C ASP A 235 -3.99 -10.01 5.93
N VAL A 236 -3.41 -9.89 7.13
CA VAL A 236 -3.22 -11.02 8.05
C VAL A 236 -4.55 -11.40 8.70
N SER A 237 -5.32 -10.44 9.22
CA SER A 237 -6.63 -10.72 9.84
C SER A 237 -7.58 -11.41 8.86
N TYR A 238 -7.67 -10.93 7.62
CA TYR A 238 -8.57 -11.50 6.60
C TYR A 238 -8.08 -12.82 5.99
N ARG A 239 -6.82 -13.21 6.23
CA ARG A 239 -6.35 -14.58 5.95
C ARG A 239 -6.70 -15.55 7.06
N SER A 240 -6.93 -15.05 8.28
CA SER A 240 -7.32 -15.88 9.41
C SER A 240 -8.78 -16.31 9.32
N ASN A 241 -9.12 -17.46 9.93
CA ASN A 241 -10.48 -18.00 9.93
C ASN A 241 -11.53 -17.04 10.51
N LYS A 242 -11.15 -16.07 11.35
CA LYS A 242 -12.07 -15.15 12.02
C LYS A 242 -12.74 -14.16 11.06
N SER A 243 -11.98 -13.57 10.14
CA SER A 243 -12.47 -12.52 9.23
C SER A 243 -12.56 -12.96 7.77
N SER A 244 -12.06 -14.16 7.43
CA SER A 244 -12.06 -14.71 6.06
C SER A 244 -13.42 -14.78 5.37
N ARG A 245 -14.51 -14.91 6.13
CA ARG A 245 -15.89 -14.95 5.59
C ARG A 245 -16.50 -13.56 5.34
N LYS A 246 -15.81 -12.48 5.70
CA LYS A 246 -16.30 -11.10 5.60
C LYS A 246 -15.67 -10.37 4.43
N ARG A 247 -16.37 -9.34 3.94
CA ARG A 247 -15.83 -8.55 2.83
C ARG A 247 -14.65 -7.72 3.32
N LYS A 248 -13.52 -7.83 2.61
CA LYS A 248 -12.27 -7.16 2.94
C LYS A 248 -12.34 -5.65 2.60
N PRO A 249 -12.02 -4.73 3.52
CA PRO A 249 -12.07 -3.29 3.27
C PRO A 249 -11.04 -2.87 2.21
N PRO A 250 -11.43 -2.18 1.12
CA PRO A 250 -10.53 -1.66 0.09
C PRO A 250 -9.38 -0.81 0.63
N SER A 251 -8.20 -0.89 0.00
CA SER A 251 -7.02 -0.13 0.42
C SER A 251 -7.23 1.38 0.33
N VAL A 252 -7.95 1.84 -0.68
CA VAL A 252 -8.24 3.27 -0.92
C VAL A 252 -9.02 3.94 0.22
N ILE A 253 -9.91 3.21 0.92
CA ILE A 253 -10.62 3.72 2.09
C ILE A 253 -9.65 4.09 3.21
N LYS A 254 -8.64 3.23 3.46
CA LYS A 254 -7.61 3.48 4.47
C LYS A 254 -6.76 4.68 4.08
N ALA A 255 -6.41 4.80 2.80
CA ALA A 255 -5.65 5.94 2.30
C ALA A 255 -6.43 7.26 2.43
N GLY A 256 -7.72 7.26 2.08
CA GLY A 256 -8.59 8.43 2.22
C GLY A 256 -8.71 8.89 3.68
N LEU A 257 -9.04 7.97 4.59
CA LEU A 257 -9.14 8.28 6.02
C LEU A 257 -7.79 8.63 6.66
N ALA A 258 -6.67 8.11 6.15
CA ALA A 258 -5.34 8.50 6.63
C ALA A 258 -5.01 9.97 6.37
N LEU A 259 -5.58 10.59 5.33
CA LEU A 259 -5.43 12.03 5.04
C LEU A 259 -6.20 12.92 6.03
N GLU A 260 -7.22 12.37 6.67
CA GLU A 260 -8.08 13.08 7.62
C GLU A 260 -7.54 13.03 9.05
N ALA A 261 -6.72 12.01 9.38
CA ALA A 261 -6.08 11.92 10.68
C ALA A 261 -5.14 13.11 10.90
N GLY A 262 -5.26 13.75 12.07
CA GLY A 262 -4.51 14.96 12.42
C GLY A 262 -2.98 14.79 12.44
N PRO A 263 -2.23 15.89 12.57
CA PRO A 263 -0.78 15.83 12.75
C PRO A 263 -0.43 15.19 14.11
N ILE A 264 0.71 14.52 14.19
CA ILE A 264 1.30 14.07 15.46
C ILE A 264 2.29 15.10 15.97
N LEU A 265 2.35 15.29 17.28
CA LEU A 265 3.23 16.27 17.92
C LEU A 265 4.70 15.81 17.96
N SER A 266 4.96 14.50 17.86
CA SER A 266 6.30 13.93 17.93
C SER A 266 6.49 12.86 16.85
N PRO A 267 7.60 12.88 16.08
CA PRO A 267 7.83 11.95 14.98
C PRO A 267 8.15 10.55 15.51
N SER A 268 7.14 9.70 15.58
CA SER A 268 7.26 8.27 15.94
C SER A 268 6.34 7.44 15.07
N LEU A 269 6.86 6.32 14.54
CA LEU A 269 6.09 5.43 13.67
C LEU A 269 4.94 4.76 14.43
N SER A 270 5.17 4.28 15.65
CA SER A 270 4.13 3.69 16.48
C SER A 270 3.05 4.70 16.84
N GLN A 271 3.41 5.96 17.10
CA GLN A 271 2.44 7.02 17.37
C GLN A 271 1.63 7.37 16.12
N GLU A 272 2.26 7.42 14.95
CA GLU A 272 1.57 7.65 13.68
C GLU A 272 0.63 6.51 13.31
N LEU A 273 1.08 5.27 13.51
CA LEU A 273 0.27 4.07 13.33
C LEU A 273 -0.98 4.10 14.21
N LEU A 274 -0.81 4.43 15.50
CA LEU A 274 -1.92 4.58 16.44
C LEU A 274 -2.85 5.73 16.02
N ASN A 275 -2.31 6.87 15.61
CA ASN A 275 -3.08 8.02 15.17
C ASN A 275 -3.99 7.67 13.99
N VAL A 276 -3.44 7.10 12.92
CA VAL A 276 -4.21 6.71 11.73
C VAL A 276 -5.19 5.58 12.03
N ALA A 277 -4.77 4.54 12.77
CA ALA A 277 -5.65 3.43 13.12
C ALA A 277 -6.82 3.88 14.01
N THR A 278 -6.56 4.76 14.98
CA THR A 278 -7.59 5.31 15.88
C THR A 278 -8.58 6.17 15.11
N HIS A 279 -8.11 7.04 14.21
CA HIS A 279 -8.99 7.84 13.36
C HIS A 279 -9.94 6.95 12.55
N ILE A 280 -9.42 5.95 11.83
CA ILE A 280 -10.24 5.03 11.04
C ILE A 280 -11.25 4.29 11.93
N ARG A 281 -10.81 3.80 13.10
CA ARG A 281 -11.66 3.08 14.06
C ARG A 281 -12.79 3.97 14.56
N ASP A 282 -12.48 5.20 14.96
CA ASP A 282 -13.44 6.17 15.50
C ASP A 282 -14.44 6.62 14.45
N THR A 283 -14.03 6.82 13.19
CA THR A 283 -14.94 7.10 12.08
C THR A 283 -15.95 5.97 11.90
N ILE A 284 -15.50 4.71 11.91
CA ILE A 284 -16.41 3.55 11.79
C ILE A 284 -17.33 3.46 13.00
N LEU A 285 -16.81 3.64 14.22
CA LEU A 285 -17.59 3.61 15.45
C LEU A 285 -18.69 4.68 15.45
N GLN A 286 -18.41 5.87 14.93
CA GLN A 286 -19.40 6.92 14.80
C GLN A 286 -20.52 6.52 13.84
N CYS A 287 -20.19 5.94 12.68
CA CYS A 287 -21.19 5.42 11.74
C CYS A 287 -22.05 4.31 12.38
N GLU A 288 -21.44 3.38 13.13
CA GLU A 288 -22.17 2.34 13.86
C GLU A 288 -23.15 2.92 14.89
N ARG A 289 -22.74 3.96 15.65
CA ARG A 289 -23.59 4.63 16.65
C ARG A 289 -24.80 5.32 16.03
N THR A 290 -24.66 5.85 14.82
CA THR A 290 -25.76 6.49 14.09
C THR A 290 -26.51 5.52 13.17
N GLY A 291 -26.17 4.23 13.19
CA GLY A 291 -26.83 3.20 12.38
C GLY A 291 -26.61 3.32 10.87
N VAL A 292 -25.53 3.99 10.43
CA VAL A 292 -25.20 4.19 9.02
C VAL A 292 -23.98 3.39 8.59
N LEU A 293 -23.90 3.10 7.30
CA LEU A 293 -22.70 2.52 6.70
C LEU A 293 -21.63 3.60 6.51
N LEU A 294 -20.36 3.22 6.66
CA LEU A 294 -19.24 4.12 6.37
C LEU A 294 -19.31 4.63 4.93
N ASP A 295 -19.30 5.97 4.75
CA ASP A 295 -19.21 6.63 3.44
C ASP A 295 -17.89 7.41 3.34
N VAL A 296 -16.95 6.89 2.55
CA VAL A 296 -15.67 7.55 2.24
C VAL A 296 -15.65 7.90 0.77
N ARG A 297 -15.37 9.16 0.47
CA ARG A 297 -15.40 9.69 -0.89
C ARG A 297 -14.05 10.29 -1.27
N ASN A 298 -13.76 10.27 -2.56
CA ASN A 298 -12.57 10.89 -3.11
C ASN A 298 -12.62 12.40 -2.89
N VAL A 299 -11.69 12.90 -2.08
CA VAL A 299 -11.59 14.33 -1.76
C VAL A 299 -11.31 15.21 -2.98
N SER A 300 -10.68 14.66 -4.02
CA SER A 300 -10.42 15.37 -5.29
C SER A 300 -11.62 15.39 -6.22
N TYR A 301 -12.62 14.55 -5.97
CA TYR A 301 -13.86 14.50 -6.74
C TYR A 301 -14.93 13.74 -5.95
N ARG A 302 -15.72 14.47 -5.14
CA ARG A 302 -16.64 13.85 -4.16
C ARG A 302 -17.68 12.86 -4.72
N PRO A 303 -18.15 12.93 -5.97
CA PRO A 303 -19.03 11.88 -6.49
C PRO A 303 -18.40 10.48 -6.55
N ASP A 304 -17.06 10.37 -6.58
CA ASP A 304 -16.36 9.09 -6.51
C ASP A 304 -16.37 8.53 -5.07
N CYS A 305 -17.31 7.62 -4.80
CA CYS A 305 -17.47 6.94 -3.52
C CYS A 305 -16.54 5.71 -3.41
N PHE A 306 -15.51 5.77 -2.56
CA PHE A 306 -14.58 4.66 -2.30
C PHE A 306 -15.22 3.48 -1.58
N THR A 307 -16.32 3.72 -0.89
CA THR A 307 -17.12 2.73 -0.16
C THR A 307 -18.27 2.13 -0.99
N ASP A 308 -18.29 2.36 -2.31
CA ASP A 308 -19.37 1.89 -3.20
C ASP A 308 -19.67 0.38 -3.13
N ARG A 309 -18.69 -0.44 -2.74
CA ARG A 309 -18.81 -1.89 -2.62
C ARG A 309 -18.48 -2.43 -1.23
N TRP A 310 -18.07 -1.57 -0.29
CA TRP A 310 -17.74 -1.95 1.08
C TRP A 310 -17.93 -0.74 1.99
N PRO A 311 -18.57 -0.89 3.16
CA PRO A 311 -19.13 -2.12 3.71
C PRO A 311 -20.44 -2.52 3.01
N SER A 312 -20.74 -3.81 2.92
CA SER A 312 -22.04 -4.26 2.37
C SER A 312 -23.15 -4.30 3.43
N ASN A 313 -22.77 -4.30 4.70
CA ASN A 313 -23.66 -4.30 5.86
C ASN A 313 -22.87 -3.88 7.12
N ASN A 314 -23.58 -3.63 8.22
CA ASN A 314 -22.95 -3.26 9.49
C ASN A 314 -21.94 -4.29 10.01
N SER A 315 -22.11 -5.58 9.69
CA SER A 315 -21.17 -6.61 10.13
C SER A 315 -19.80 -6.50 9.46
N ASP A 316 -19.73 -6.05 8.20
CA ASP A 316 -18.46 -5.82 7.51
C ASP A 316 -17.64 -4.71 8.19
N GLN A 317 -18.26 -3.55 8.45
CA GLN A 317 -17.56 -2.44 9.10
C GLN A 317 -17.22 -2.75 10.56
N SER A 318 -18.10 -3.47 11.27
CA SER A 318 -17.84 -3.90 12.65
C SER A 318 -16.68 -4.86 12.76
N THR A 319 -16.51 -5.74 11.76
CA THR A 319 -15.35 -6.64 11.69
C THR A 319 -14.07 -5.83 11.56
N PHE A 320 -14.04 -4.86 10.64
CA PHE A 320 -12.85 -4.02 10.46
C PHE A 320 -12.57 -3.13 11.67
N ARG A 321 -13.60 -2.60 12.34
CA ARG A 321 -13.45 -1.86 13.61
C ARG A 321 -12.79 -2.72 14.70
N LYS A 322 -13.23 -3.98 14.87
CA LYS A 322 -12.65 -4.92 15.84
C LYS A 322 -11.20 -5.30 15.51
N ASP A 323 -10.88 -5.42 14.23
CA ASP A 323 -9.49 -5.62 13.78
C ASP A 323 -8.62 -4.41 14.15
N LEU A 324 -9.14 -3.19 14.00
CA LEU A 324 -8.45 -1.95 14.39
C LEU A 324 -8.31 -1.81 15.91
N ASP A 325 -9.34 -2.16 16.69
CA ASP A 325 -9.23 -2.19 18.16
C ASP A 325 -8.11 -3.13 18.62
N SER A 326 -8.04 -4.32 18.00
CA SER A 326 -7.00 -5.31 18.31
C SER A 326 -5.62 -4.77 17.94
N LEU A 327 -5.48 -4.13 16.77
CA LEU A 327 -4.24 -3.47 16.35
C LEU A 327 -3.82 -2.38 17.34
N ILE A 328 -4.74 -1.49 17.72
CA ILE A 328 -4.46 -0.38 18.65
C ILE A 328 -4.02 -0.91 20.02
N MET A 329 -4.73 -1.90 20.55
CA MET A 329 -4.37 -2.54 21.82
C MET A 329 -2.98 -3.18 21.74
N ASP A 330 -2.72 -3.98 20.71
CA ASP A 330 -1.45 -4.67 20.53
C ASP A 330 -0.27 -3.71 20.35
N ILE A 331 -0.44 -2.61 19.63
CA ILE A 331 0.62 -1.60 19.48
C ILE A 331 0.87 -0.86 20.81
N ASN A 332 -0.15 -0.57 21.60
CA ASN A 332 0.05 0.01 22.93
C ASN A 332 0.80 -0.93 23.87
N VAL A 333 0.51 -2.24 23.84
CA VAL A 333 1.29 -3.25 24.59
C VAL A 333 2.72 -3.34 24.05
N LEU A 334 2.91 -3.32 22.73
CA LEU A 334 4.24 -3.36 22.12
C LEU A 334 5.13 -2.19 22.57
N ARG A 335 4.54 -1.00 22.75
CA ARG A 335 5.24 0.21 23.22
C ARG A 335 5.68 0.15 24.67
N SER A 336 5.02 -0.65 25.51
CA SER A 336 5.30 -0.70 26.96
C SER A 336 6.02 -1.97 27.39
N THR A 337 5.88 -3.07 26.65
CA THR A 337 6.48 -4.36 27.03
C THR A 337 7.96 -4.45 26.68
N THR A 338 8.73 -5.04 27.60
CA THR A 338 10.15 -5.38 27.42
C THR A 338 10.36 -6.87 27.18
N ASP A 339 9.30 -7.68 27.28
CA ASP A 339 9.33 -9.12 27.04
C ASP A 339 9.38 -9.43 25.54
N VAL A 340 10.48 -10.03 25.11
CA VAL A 340 10.76 -10.37 23.70
C VAL A 340 9.80 -11.44 23.18
N GLU A 341 9.38 -12.41 24.00
CA GLU A 341 8.39 -13.40 23.60
C GLU A 341 7.06 -12.72 23.33
N LYS A 342 6.66 -11.80 24.23
CA LYS A 342 5.44 -11.02 24.04
C LYS A 342 5.49 -10.12 22.82
N GLN A 343 6.63 -9.46 22.57
CA GLN A 343 6.85 -8.67 21.35
C GLN A 343 6.68 -9.55 20.11
N ASN A 344 7.30 -10.73 20.08
CA ASN A 344 7.18 -11.65 18.95
C ASN A 344 5.73 -12.10 18.72
N GLU A 345 5.00 -12.51 19.77
CA GLU A 345 3.59 -12.89 19.68
C GLU A 345 2.74 -11.78 19.04
N ILE A 346 2.93 -10.54 19.48
CA ILE A 346 2.22 -9.37 18.95
C ILE A 346 2.54 -9.19 17.46
N LEU A 347 3.82 -9.19 17.09
CA LEU A 347 4.24 -8.99 15.70
C LEU A 347 3.76 -10.13 14.79
N VAL A 348 3.76 -11.38 15.26
CA VAL A 348 3.23 -12.54 14.50
C VAL A 348 1.73 -12.37 14.27
N ARG A 349 0.99 -12.02 15.32
CA ARG A 349 -0.47 -11.83 15.25
C ARG A 349 -0.85 -10.71 14.29
N LEU A 350 -0.16 -9.56 14.35
CA LEU A 350 -0.46 -8.40 13.52
C LEU A 350 0.09 -8.53 12.10
N PHE A 351 1.35 -8.93 11.93
CA PHE A 351 2.05 -8.79 10.65
C PHE A 351 2.45 -10.13 10.02
N GLY A 352 2.16 -11.24 10.70
CA GLY A 352 2.46 -12.60 10.25
C GLY A 352 3.90 -13.00 10.53
N GLU A 353 4.10 -14.31 10.65
CA GLU A 353 5.35 -14.94 11.09
C GLU A 353 6.60 -14.43 10.36
N THR A 354 6.58 -14.37 9.02
CA THR A 354 7.77 -13.99 8.25
C THR A 354 8.28 -12.57 8.56
N ALA A 355 7.37 -11.61 8.77
CA ALA A 355 7.78 -10.24 9.12
C ALA A 355 8.23 -10.16 10.58
N ALA A 356 7.52 -10.84 11.48
CA ALA A 356 7.85 -10.88 12.90
C ALA A 356 9.23 -11.51 13.17
N THR A 357 9.49 -12.70 12.62
CA THR A 357 10.78 -13.38 12.76
C THR A 357 11.93 -12.53 12.23
N HIS A 358 11.72 -11.82 11.12
CA HIS A 358 12.73 -10.88 10.60
C HIS A 358 13.01 -9.76 11.61
N ALA A 359 11.97 -9.09 12.11
CA ALA A 359 12.12 -7.98 13.05
C ALA A 359 12.82 -8.39 14.35
N ILE A 360 12.41 -9.50 14.96
CA ILE A 360 13.04 -9.99 16.19
C ILE A 360 14.51 -10.36 15.93
N LYS A 361 14.80 -11.10 14.86
CA LYS A 361 16.19 -11.50 14.53
C LYS A 361 17.08 -10.29 14.25
N THR A 362 16.58 -9.31 13.49
CA THR A 362 17.32 -8.09 13.15
C THR A 362 17.58 -7.25 14.40
N TYR A 363 16.58 -7.06 15.25
CA TYR A 363 16.73 -6.35 16.52
C TYR A 363 17.72 -7.06 17.47
N SER A 364 17.61 -8.38 17.65
CA SER A 364 18.55 -9.15 18.49
C SER A 364 19.99 -9.09 17.98
N LYS A 365 20.18 -9.11 16.65
CA LYS A 365 21.50 -8.92 16.03
C LYS A 365 22.07 -7.54 16.35
N ARG A 366 21.29 -6.47 16.14
CA ARG A 366 21.69 -5.08 16.46
C ARG A 366 22.04 -4.93 17.94
N LEU A 367 21.27 -5.56 18.84
CA LEU A 367 21.55 -5.55 20.27
C LEU A 367 22.86 -6.28 20.62
N GLY A 368 23.12 -7.42 19.99
CA GLY A 368 24.38 -8.17 20.16
C GLY A 368 25.60 -7.37 19.71
N GLU A 369 25.52 -6.72 18.55
CA GLU A 369 26.56 -5.83 18.03
C GLU A 369 26.78 -4.61 18.92
N ALA A 370 25.71 -4.00 19.43
CA ALA A 370 25.78 -2.88 20.37
C ALA A 370 26.43 -3.30 21.71
N ARG A 371 26.10 -4.48 22.24
CA ARG A 371 26.73 -5.04 23.45
C ARG A 371 28.23 -5.25 23.24
N ALA A 372 28.62 -5.85 22.11
CA ALA A 372 30.02 -6.07 21.78
C ALA A 372 30.80 -4.74 21.67
N ALA A 373 30.15 -3.70 21.15
CA ALA A 373 30.71 -2.36 20.98
C ALA A 373 30.61 -1.45 22.22
N GLY A 374 30.02 -1.91 23.34
CA GLY A 374 29.81 -1.07 24.53
C GLY A 374 28.80 0.08 24.32
N ARG A 375 27.92 -0.04 23.32
CA ARG A 375 26.91 0.96 22.92
C ARG A 375 25.50 0.58 23.40
N THR A 376 25.37 0.02 24.59
CA THR A 376 24.06 -0.30 25.17
C THR A 376 23.66 0.69 26.25
N ILE A 377 22.38 1.03 26.30
CA ILE A 377 21.77 1.80 27.37
C ILE A 377 20.87 0.87 28.18
N VAL A 378 20.90 1.02 29.50
CA VAL A 378 19.94 0.36 30.39
C VAL A 378 18.86 1.37 30.74
N GLY A 379 17.62 1.10 30.33
CA GLY A 379 16.45 1.91 30.65
C GLY A 379 15.92 1.66 32.05
N VAL A 380 14.95 2.50 32.46
CA VAL A 380 14.19 2.30 33.70
C VAL A 380 13.48 0.94 33.63
N GLY A 381 13.66 0.11 34.66
CA GLY A 381 13.12 -1.27 34.70
C GLY A 381 14.06 -2.35 34.14
N GLY A 382 15.33 -2.05 33.87
CA GLY A 382 16.35 -3.04 33.52
C GLY A 382 16.36 -3.48 32.04
N SER A 383 15.60 -2.79 31.18
CA SER A 383 15.59 -3.05 29.74
C SER A 383 16.91 -2.59 29.10
N VAL A 384 17.46 -3.39 28.18
CA VAL A 384 18.70 -3.06 27.46
C VAL A 384 18.37 -2.72 26.01
N SER A 385 18.76 -1.53 25.56
CA SER A 385 18.55 -1.04 24.19
C SER A 385 19.85 -0.54 23.56
N VAL A 386 19.83 -0.33 22.24
CA VAL A 386 20.96 0.24 21.50
C VAL A 386 21.03 1.74 21.75
N ALA A 387 22.21 2.27 22.10
CA ALA A 387 22.43 3.70 22.25
C ALA A 387 22.26 4.42 20.89
N PRO A 388 21.56 5.57 20.83
CA PRO A 388 21.62 6.43 19.64
C PRO A 388 23.06 6.91 19.43
N ASN A 389 23.48 7.14 18.18
CA ASN A 389 24.84 7.57 17.79
C ASN A 389 25.25 9.00 18.28
N VAL A 390 24.68 9.52 19.36
CA VAL A 390 24.83 10.94 19.78
C VAL A 390 25.53 11.12 21.14
N TYR A 391 25.98 10.07 21.83
CA TYR A 391 26.72 10.23 23.10
C TYR A 391 27.94 9.29 23.25
N PRO A 392 28.98 9.70 24.01
CA PRO A 392 30.21 8.92 24.17
C PRO A 392 29.92 7.57 24.83
N SER A 393 30.64 6.54 24.40
CA SER A 393 30.59 5.18 24.94
C SER A 393 30.69 5.16 26.46
N VAL A 394 29.77 4.47 27.14
CA VAL A 394 29.90 4.17 28.57
C VAL A 394 31.01 3.11 28.73
N PRO A 395 32.01 3.32 29.61
CA PRO A 395 33.10 2.36 29.78
C PRO A 395 32.59 0.99 30.25
N LYS A 396 33.20 -0.08 29.73
CA LYS A 396 32.97 -1.47 30.18
C LYS A 396 33.14 -1.56 31.70
N ARG A 397 32.11 -1.99 32.43
CA ARG A 397 32.28 -2.53 33.78
C ARG A 397 32.75 -3.98 33.66
N THR A 398 34.04 -4.22 33.87
CA THR A 398 34.56 -5.54 34.17
C THR A 398 34.21 -5.88 35.61
N ASN A 399 33.47 -6.98 35.83
CA ASN A 399 33.27 -7.53 37.17
C ASN A 399 34.63 -8.02 37.69
N PHE A 400 35.31 -7.21 38.51
CA PHE A 400 36.35 -7.70 39.41
C PHE A 400 35.70 -8.02 40.75
N GLY A 401 35.57 -9.30 41.03
CA GLY A 401 35.05 -9.82 42.27
C GLY A 401 35.43 -11.28 42.42
N SER A 402 36.70 -11.54 42.75
CA SER A 402 37.13 -12.76 43.43
C SER A 402 38.56 -12.58 43.96
N GLN A 403 38.62 -12.36 45.29
CA GLN A 403 39.75 -12.42 46.24
C GLN A 403 40.92 -11.45 46.08
#